data_AF-A0A967XUI8-F1
#
_entry.id   AF-A0A967XUI8-F1
#
_cell.length_a   1.000
_cell.length_b   1.000
_cell.length_c   1.000
_cell.angle_alpha   90.00
_cell.angle_beta   90.00
_cell.angle_gamma   90.00
#
_symmetry.space_group_name_H-M   'P 1'
#
loop_
_entity.id
_entity.type
_entity.pdbx_description
1 polymer ?
#
loop_
_entity_poly.entity_id
_entity_poly.type
_entity_poly.pdbx_seq_one_letter_code
_entity_poly.pdbx_strand_id
1 'polypeptide(L)' 'YLVPLIAEANQRLKMHRELLDDYHQVAEQYFSEPDLSPELRMMYLTLRRGILYEESNVQWAEEALAVLMDLHENNNKST' A
#
# COMPACT_ATOMS: atom_id res chain seq x y z
N TYR A 1 -12.17 4.41 21.86
CA TYR A 1 -10.75 4.33 21.42
C TYR A 1 -10.56 3.78 20.00
N LEU A 2 -11.52 3.06 19.39
CA LEU A 2 -11.36 2.49 18.04
C LEU A 2 -11.48 3.51 16.89
N VAL A 3 -12.31 4.55 17.03
CA VAL A 3 -12.53 5.55 15.97
C VAL A 3 -11.23 6.24 15.51
N PRO A 4 -10.34 6.72 16.40
CA PRO A 4 -9.05 7.27 15.97
C PRO A 4 -8.13 6.26 15.28
N LEU A 5 -8.18 4.98 15.69
CA LEU A 5 -7.37 3.92 15.07
C LEU A 5 -7.87 3.60 13.65
N ILE A 6 -9.19 3.58 13.45
CA ILE A 6 -9.81 3.41 12.13
C ILE A 6 -9.42 4.59 11.21
N ALA A 7 -9.44 5.82 11.73
CA ALA A 7 -9.04 7.00 10.96
C ALA A 7 -7.56 6.94 10.53
N GLU A 8 -6.67 6.58 11.46
CA GLU A 8 -5.24 6.40 11.17
C GLU A 8 -4.99 5.28 10.15
N ALA A 9 -5.65 4.13 10.29
CA ALA A 9 -5.53 3.01 9.35
C ALA A 9 -5.98 3.41 7.93
N ASN A 10 -7.10 4.14 7.81
CA ASN A 10 -7.57 4.68 6.53
C ASN A 10 -6.56 5.66 5.91
N GLN A 11 -6.02 6.58 6.73
CA GLN A 11 -5.04 7.55 6.25
C GLN A 11 -3.77 6.86 5.73
N ARG A 12 -3.28 5.84 6.44
CA ARG A 12 -2.12 5.05 6.00
C ARG A 12 -2.41 4.28 4.73
N LEU A 13 -3.57 3.61 4.65
CA LEU A 13 -3.98 2.91 3.44
C LEU A 13 -3.99 3.83 2.22
N LYS A 14 -4.53 5.04 2.37
CA LYS A 14 -4.52 6.05 1.31
C LYS A 14 -3.09 6.41 0.89
N MET A 15 -2.21 6.70 1.85
CA MET A 15 -0.81 7.06 1.57
C MET A 15 -0.04 5.94 0.85
N HIS A 16 -0.21 4.68 1.29
CA HIS A 16 0.45 3.54 0.65
C HIS A 16 -0.04 3.31 -0.78
N ARG A 17 -1.35 3.49 -1.04
CA ARG A 17 -1.90 3.42 -2.40
C ARG A 17 -1.37 4.53 -3.31
N GLU A 18 -1.35 5.77 -2.84
CA GLU A 18 -0.80 6.91 -3.59
C GLU A 18 0.67 6.67 -3.96
N LEU A 19 1.48 6.19 -3.01
CA LEU A 19 2.89 5.89 -3.27
C LEU A 19 3.09 4.70 -4.21
N LEU A 20 2.24 3.66 -4.09
CA LEU A 20 2.26 2.51 -5.00
C LEU A 20 1.94 2.93 -6.43
N ASP A 21 0.93 3.79 -6.62
CA ASP A 21 0.57 4.34 -7.92
C ASP A 21 1.73 5.16 -8.52
N ASP A 22 2.41 5.98 -7.71
CA ASP A 22 3.60 6.73 -8.14
C ASP A 22 4.73 5.78 -8.60
N TYR A 23 4.99 4.70 -7.85
CA TYR A 23 5.99 3.71 -8.25
C TYR A 23 5.62 2.99 -9.55
N HIS A 24 4.35 2.66 -9.76
CA HIS A 24 3.88 2.09 -11.02
C HIS A 24 4.04 3.08 -12.18
N GLN A 25 3.76 4.37 -11.97
CA GLN A 25 3.98 5.39 -13.00
C GLN A 25 5.46 5.52 -13.36
N VAL A 26 6.37 5.51 -12.37
CA VAL A 26 7.82 5.50 -12.63
C VAL A 26 8.24 4.23 -13.38
N ALA A 27 7.69 3.06 -13.01
CA ALA A 27 7.95 1.80 -13.69
C ALA A 27 7.56 1.89 -15.17
N GLU A 28 6.37 2.40 -15.45
CA GLU A 28 5.85 2.56 -16.81
C GLU A 28 6.68 3.58 -17.63
N GLN A 29 7.04 4.71 -17.02
CA GLN A 29 7.73 5.78 -17.72
C GLN A 29 9.18 5.44 -18.08
N TYR A 30 9.90 4.73 -17.21
CA TYR A 30 11.35 4.56 -17.33
C TYR A 30 11.79 3.10 -17.56
N PHE A 31 10.91 2.12 -17.36
CA PHE A 31 11.29 0.70 -17.36
C PHE A 31 10.37 -0.19 -18.22
N SER A 32 9.50 0.39 -19.07
CA SER A 32 8.60 -0.37 -19.97
C SER A 32 9.27 -0.93 -21.23
N GLU A 33 10.53 -0.57 -21.51
CA GLU A 33 11.23 -1.12 -22.67
C GLU A 33 11.60 -2.60 -22.47
N PRO A 34 11.44 -3.46 -23.50
CA PRO A 34 11.68 -4.89 -23.37
C PRO A 34 13.17 -5.27 -23.23
N ASP A 35 14.10 -4.40 -23.64
CA ASP A 35 15.54 -4.64 -23.62
C ASP A 35 16.29 -3.55 -22.82
N LEU A 36 16.02 -3.52 -21.51
CA LEU A 36 16.69 -2.60 -20.59
C LEU A 36 18.18 -2.91 -20.47
N SER A 37 19.01 -1.85 -20.45
CA SER A 37 20.44 -1.99 -20.13
C SER A 37 20.64 -2.65 -18.76
N PRO A 38 21.78 -3.32 -18.51
CA PRO A 38 22.07 -3.91 -17.21
C PRO A 38 21.93 -2.94 -16.03
N GLU A 39 22.32 -1.68 -16.21
CA GLU A 39 22.21 -0.62 -15.21
C GLU A 39 20.73 -0.30 -14.90
N LEU A 40 19.91 -0.13 -15.93
CA LEU A 40 18.47 0.10 -15.77
C LEU A 40 17.77 -1.09 -15.12
N ARG A 41 18.17 -2.32 -15.44
CA ARG A 41 17.65 -3.53 -14.78
C ARG A 41 17.97 -3.53 -13.28
N MET A 42 19.18 -3.12 -12.89
CA MET A 42 19.56 -2.99 -11.49
C MET A 42 18.80 -1.87 -10.77
N MET A 43 18.59 -0.73 -11.43
CA MET A 43 17.76 0.35 -10.90
C MET A 43 16.30 -0.09 -10.71
N TYR A 44 15.76 -0.82 -11.69
CA TYR A 44 14.41 -1.37 -11.63
C TYR A 44 14.21 -2.31 -10.44
N LEU A 45 15.22 -3.13 -10.09
CA LEU A 45 15.12 -4.00 -8.91
C LEU A 45 14.92 -3.20 -7.60
N THR A 46 15.51 -2.01 -7.50
CA THR A 46 15.28 -1.13 -6.34
C THR A 46 13.84 -0.61 -6.32
N LEU A 47 13.32 -0.15 -7.46
CA LEU A 47 11.93 0.29 -7.59
C LEU A 47 10.96 -0.86 -7.29
N ARG A 48 11.22 -2.05 -7.83
CA ARG A 48 10.40 -3.25 -7.63
C ARG A 48 10.33 -3.66 -6.17
N ARG A 49 11.42 -3.51 -5.41
CA ARG A 49 11.41 -3.72 -3.96
C ARG A 49 10.45 -2.74 -3.27
N GLY A 50 10.45 -1.47 -3.69
CA GLY A 50 9.50 -0.46 -3.21
C GLY A 50 8.05 -0.84 -3.51
N ILE A 51 7.76 -1.24 -4.76
CA ILE A 51 6.45 -1.72 -5.18
C ILE A 51 5.97 -2.89 -4.30
N LEU A 52 6.80 -3.94 -4.16
CA LEU A 52 6.45 -5.12 -3.34
C LEU A 52 6.17 -4.75 -1.88
N TYR A 53 6.94 -3.80 -1.33
CA TYR A 53 6.75 -3.31 0.01
C TYR A 53 5.42 -2.57 0.16
N GLU A 54 5.10 -1.65 -0.75
CA GLU A 54 3.83 -0.91 -0.70
C GLU A 54 2.61 -1.80 -0.99
N GLU A 55 2.71 -2.75 -1.94
CA GLU A 55 1.68 -3.79 -2.16
C GLU A 55 1.36 -4.53 -0.85
N SER A 56 2.40 -4.94 -0.11
CA SER A 56 2.22 -5.64 1.17
C SER A 56 1.64 -4.74 2.28
N ASN A 57 2.00 -3.46 2.32
CA ASN A 57 1.46 -2.50 3.28
C ASN A 57 -0.02 -2.20 2.99
N VAL A 58 -0.39 -2.03 1.72
CA VAL A 58 -1.79 -1.84 1.30
C VAL A 58 -2.63 -3.03 1.76
N GLN A 59 -2.19 -4.25 1.43
CA GLN A 59 -2.90 -5.46 1.84
C GLN A 59 -3.06 -5.53 3.37
N TRP A 60 -1.98 -5.34 4.11
CA TRP A 60 -2.04 -5.40 5.57
C TRP A 60 -2.94 -4.30 6.17
N ALA A 61 -2.89 -3.08 5.64
CA ALA A 61 -3.72 -1.98 6.13
C ALA A 61 -5.21 -2.21 5.86
N GLU A 62 -5.57 -2.83 4.74
CA GLU A 62 -6.94 -3.28 4.44
C GLU A 62 -7.41 -4.33 5.44
N GLU A 63 -6.59 -5.34 5.72
CA GLU A 63 -6.89 -6.38 6.72
C GLU A 63 -7.08 -5.77 8.11
N ALA A 64 -6.17 -4.90 8.54
CA ALA A 64 -6.23 -4.22 9.83
C ALA A 64 -7.48 -3.34 9.95
N LEU A 65 -7.82 -2.58 8.89
CA LEU A 65 -9.00 -1.74 8.86
C LEU A 65 -10.28 -2.57 8.99
N ALA A 66 -10.37 -3.70 8.29
CA ALA A 66 -11.51 -4.60 8.38
C ALA A 66 -11.73 -5.12 9.81
N VAL A 67 -10.66 -5.55 10.49
CA VAL A 67 -10.72 -5.99 11.90
C VAL A 67 -11.17 -4.86 12.82
N LEU A 68 -10.63 -3.65 12.65
CA LEU A 68 -11.00 -2.50 13.49
C LEU A 68 -12.47 -2.09 13.31
N MET A 69 -12.97 -2.14 12.07
CA MET A 69 -14.37 -1.85 11.76
C MET A 69 -15.30 -2.90 12.36
N ASP A 70 -15.00 -4.19 12.21
CA ASP A 70 -15.78 -5.27 12.83
C ASP A 70 -15.86 -5.13 14.36
N LEU A 71 -14.71 -4.88 15.01
CA LEU A 71 -14.66 -4.66 16.46
C LEU A 71 -15.48 -3.43 16.87
N HIS A 72 -15.45 -2.35 16.09
CA HIS A 72 -16.23 -1.15 16.37
C HIS A 72 -17.74 -1.41 16.26
N GLU A 73 -18.18 -2.12 15.23
CA GLU A 73 -19.60 -2.46 15.03
C GLU A 73 -20.13 -3.42 16.09
N ASN A 74 -19.37 -4.46 16.43
CA ASN A 74 -19.80 -5.47 17.40
C ASN A 74 -19.86 -4.92 18.83
N ASN A 75 -18.97 -3.98 19.18
CA ASN A 75 -19.04 -3.26 20.45
C ASN A 75 -20.29 -2.37 20.56
N ASN A 76 -20.72 -1.76 19.44
CA ASN A 76 -21.89 -0.89 19.40
C ASN A 76 -23.24 -1.66 19.36
N LYS A 77 -23.24 -2.95 19.02
CA LYS A 77 -24.45 -3.80 19.04
C LYS A 77 -24.73 -4.46 20.40
N SER A 78 -23.72 -4.53 21.27
CA SER A 78 -23.79 -5.20 22.58
C SER A 78 -24.05 -4.24 23.75
N THR A 79 -24.29 -2.96 23.46
CA THR A 79 -24.61 -1.89 24.42
C THR A 79 -25.96 -1.30 24.08
#